data_AF-A0A6J4U0B5-F1
#
_entry.id   AF-A0A6J4U0B5-F1
#
_cell.length_a   1.000
_cell.length_b   1.000
_cell.length_c   1.000
_cell.angle_alpha   90.00
_cell.angle_beta   90.00
_cell.angle_gamma   90.00
#
_symmetry.space_group_name_H-M   'P 1'
#
loop_
_entity.id
_entity.type
_entity.pdbx_description
1 polymer ?
#
loop_
_entity_poly.entity_id
_entity_poly.type
_entity_poly.pdbx_seq_one_letter_code
_entity_poly.pdbx_strand_id
1 'polypeptide(L)'
;MSVPPTIAETLDAFLAEEAGSRPEPEQAAWSDAMLLLRGYLDAEGPERLSRDERTLWESRWDEDVEVASFCRTFGPEKIVPLMEPFLGDYVLHRVMADEETLRVTGLVSHALVAWLERNGSVPADRVAGVRERAERATDELPRSEELRGLLASTVPRRSPGPALEEVDLPHERTPISRVEPGRLWFRTWHGREVGPVEVPERAAELAQVGWTVDGLHLARTPGGWVVLGMGGVAPATAT
;
A
#
# COMPACT_ATOMS: atom_id res chain seq x y z
N MET A 1 -17.06 -23.49 -26.05
CA MET A 1 -15.95 -22.90 -25.28
C MET A 1 -16.57 -22.25 -24.06
N SER A 2 -16.11 -22.57 -22.85
CA SER A 2 -16.61 -21.91 -21.64
C SER A 2 -16.23 -20.44 -21.69
N VAL A 3 -17.13 -19.56 -21.25
CA VAL A 3 -16.79 -18.15 -21.01
C VAL A 3 -15.76 -18.14 -19.86
N PRO A 4 -14.64 -17.41 -19.98
CA PRO A 4 -13.68 -17.29 -18.89
C PRO A 4 -14.34 -16.58 -17.69
N PRO A 5 -13.96 -16.93 -16.45
CA PRO A 5 -14.53 -16.32 -15.26
C PRO A 5 -14.15 -14.83 -15.18
N THR A 6 -15.03 -14.05 -14.59
CA THR A 6 -14.78 -12.64 -14.23
C THR A 6 -13.82 -12.56 -13.03
N ILE A 7 -13.26 -11.39 -12.79
CA ILE A 7 -12.49 -11.11 -11.56
C ILE A 7 -13.33 -11.42 -10.33
N ALA A 8 -14.60 -10.98 -10.29
CA ALA A 8 -15.48 -11.21 -9.14
C ALA A 8 -15.66 -12.71 -8.85
N GLU A 9 -15.99 -13.51 -9.87
CA GLU A 9 -16.11 -14.97 -9.73
C GLU A 9 -14.78 -15.61 -9.33
N THR A 10 -13.67 -15.07 -9.83
CA THR A 10 -12.33 -15.56 -9.51
C THR A 10 -11.98 -15.30 -8.04
N LEU A 11 -12.27 -14.11 -7.52
CA LEU A 11 -12.03 -13.76 -6.11
C LEU A 11 -12.93 -14.58 -5.17
N ASP A 12 -14.19 -14.81 -5.54
CA ASP A 12 -15.12 -15.65 -4.77
C ASP A 12 -14.64 -17.11 -4.73
N ALA A 13 -14.17 -17.64 -5.87
CA ALA A 13 -13.61 -18.99 -5.94
C ALA A 13 -12.33 -19.14 -5.10
N PHE A 14 -11.44 -18.14 -5.16
CA PHE A 14 -10.25 -18.08 -4.32
C PHE A 14 -10.59 -18.11 -2.83
N LEU A 15 -11.52 -17.27 -2.37
CA LEU A 15 -11.93 -17.25 -0.96
C LEU A 15 -12.57 -18.56 -0.53
N ALA A 16 -13.44 -19.15 -1.36
CA ALA A 16 -14.08 -20.43 -1.04
C ALA A 16 -13.05 -21.55 -0.85
N GLU A 17 -11.99 -21.58 -1.66
CA GLU A 17 -10.94 -22.61 -1.59
C GLU A 17 -9.94 -22.34 -0.46
N GLU A 18 -9.39 -21.13 -0.38
CA GLU A 18 -8.25 -20.82 0.48
C GLU A 18 -8.66 -20.34 1.89
N ALA A 19 -9.87 -19.78 2.04
CA ALA A 19 -10.40 -19.35 3.33
C ALA A 19 -11.47 -20.29 3.91
N GLY A 20 -12.18 -21.07 3.07
CA GLY A 20 -13.36 -21.84 3.50
C GLY A 20 -13.14 -22.88 4.61
N SER A 21 -11.90 -23.30 4.87
CA SER A 21 -11.54 -24.23 5.95
C SER A 21 -10.97 -23.56 7.21
N ARG A 22 -10.80 -22.23 7.19
CA ARG A 22 -10.21 -21.45 8.30
C ARG A 22 -11.24 -21.16 9.40
N PRO A 23 -10.83 -20.79 10.62
CA PRO A 23 -11.76 -20.28 11.64
C PRO A 23 -12.48 -19.00 11.18
N GLU A 24 -13.71 -18.78 11.66
CA GLU A 24 -14.56 -17.65 11.27
C GLU A 24 -13.88 -16.26 11.35
N PRO A 25 -13.12 -15.92 12.42
CA PRO A 25 -12.43 -14.63 12.47
C PRO A 25 -11.40 -14.44 11.35
N GLU A 26 -10.74 -15.53 10.94
CA GLU A 26 -9.76 -15.51 9.87
C GLU A 26 -10.43 -15.42 8.50
N GLN A 27 -11.56 -16.10 8.31
CA GLN A 27 -12.39 -15.95 7.11
C GLN A 27 -12.87 -14.51 6.92
N ALA A 28 -13.31 -13.86 8.01
CA ALA A 28 -13.73 -12.47 7.98
C ALA A 28 -12.58 -11.54 7.56
N ALA A 29 -11.41 -11.68 8.19
CA ALA A 29 -10.23 -10.88 7.85
C ALA A 29 -9.79 -11.07 6.38
N TRP A 30 -9.85 -12.30 5.85
CA TRP A 30 -9.57 -12.57 4.43
C TRP A 30 -10.61 -11.93 3.50
N SER A 31 -11.88 -11.97 3.90
CA SER A 31 -12.97 -11.35 3.14
C SER A 31 -12.84 -9.84 3.11
N ASP A 32 -12.47 -9.21 4.22
CA ASP A 32 -12.23 -7.77 4.31
C ASP A 32 -11.06 -7.34 3.41
N ALA A 33 -9.95 -8.09 3.42
CA ALA A 33 -8.82 -7.84 2.52
C ALA A 33 -9.21 -7.95 1.03
N MET A 34 -10.05 -8.94 0.67
CA MET A 34 -10.55 -9.08 -0.70
C MET A 34 -11.57 -8.01 -1.08
N LEU A 35 -12.37 -7.52 -0.13
CA LEU A 35 -13.26 -6.40 -0.35
C LEU A 35 -12.48 -5.12 -0.66
N LEU A 36 -11.39 -4.86 0.06
CA LEU A 36 -10.47 -3.75 -0.22
C LEU A 36 -9.88 -3.85 -1.63
N LEU A 37 -9.38 -5.03 -2.01
CA LEU A 37 -8.83 -5.25 -3.35
C LEU A 37 -9.91 -5.05 -4.44
N ARG A 38 -11.10 -5.60 -4.26
CA ARG A 38 -12.20 -5.45 -5.22
C ARG A 38 -12.59 -3.98 -5.39
N GLY A 39 -12.72 -3.25 -4.28
CA GLY A 39 -13.02 -1.81 -4.33
C GLY A 39 -11.95 -1.02 -5.07
N TYR A 40 -10.67 -1.35 -4.84
CA TYR A 40 -9.56 -0.77 -5.60
C TYR A 40 -9.65 -1.09 -7.11
N LEU A 41 -9.87 -2.35 -7.47
CA LEU A 41 -9.94 -2.77 -8.87
C LEU A 41 -11.13 -2.12 -9.60
N ASP A 42 -12.28 -1.99 -8.94
CA ASP A 42 -13.44 -1.30 -9.50
C ASP A 42 -13.21 0.21 -9.68
N ALA A 43 -12.46 0.85 -8.77
CA ALA A 43 -12.16 2.29 -8.85
C ALA A 43 -11.05 2.63 -9.85
N GLU A 44 -9.98 1.84 -9.90
CA GLU A 44 -8.73 2.19 -10.60
C GLU A 44 -8.51 1.35 -11.87
N GLY A 45 -9.18 0.21 -11.99
CA GLY A 45 -9.13 -0.65 -13.17
C GLY A 45 -9.56 0.04 -14.46
N PRO A 46 -10.67 0.83 -14.49
CA PRO A 46 -11.13 1.53 -15.69
C PRO A 46 -10.06 2.44 -16.32
N GLU A 47 -9.19 3.04 -15.52
CA GLU A 47 -8.13 3.95 -15.97
C GLU A 47 -7.00 3.25 -16.73
N ARG A 48 -6.99 1.91 -16.73
CA ARG A 48 -6.00 1.08 -17.45
C ARG A 48 -6.58 0.33 -18.63
N LEU A 49 -7.81 0.62 -19.01
CA LEU A 49 -8.45 0.02 -20.16
C LEU A 49 -7.87 0.59 -21.46
N SER A 50 -7.66 -0.29 -22.44
CA SER A 50 -7.52 0.15 -23.82
C SER A 50 -8.81 0.79 -24.32
N ARG A 51 -8.74 1.51 -25.45
CA ARG A 51 -9.93 2.16 -26.02
C ARG A 51 -11.09 1.19 -26.26
N ASP A 52 -10.81 0.02 -26.80
CA ASP A 52 -11.83 -0.98 -27.13
C ASP A 52 -12.45 -1.58 -25.86
N GLU A 53 -11.62 -1.86 -24.85
CA GLU A 53 -12.09 -2.33 -23.55
C GLU A 53 -12.91 -1.27 -22.81
N ARG A 54 -12.53 0.01 -22.92
CA ARG A 54 -13.28 1.13 -22.37
C ARG A 54 -14.68 1.20 -22.99
N THR A 55 -14.77 1.09 -24.32
CA THR A 55 -16.07 1.06 -25.03
C THR A 55 -16.93 -0.11 -24.59
N LEU A 56 -16.34 -1.31 -24.42
CA LEU A 56 -17.06 -2.48 -23.90
C LEU A 56 -17.58 -2.25 -22.46
N TRP A 57 -16.75 -1.67 -21.60
CA TRP A 57 -17.10 -1.41 -20.21
C TRP A 57 -18.20 -0.33 -20.10
N GLU A 58 -18.08 0.76 -20.87
CA GLU A 58 -19.09 1.83 -20.93
C GLU A 58 -20.43 1.32 -21.48
N SER A 59 -20.43 0.45 -22.49
CA SER A 59 -21.69 -0.11 -23.00
C SER A 59 -22.41 -0.99 -21.97
N ARG A 60 -21.66 -1.68 -21.10
CA ARG A 60 -22.25 -2.45 -19.99
C ARG A 60 -22.85 -1.52 -18.93
N TRP A 61 -22.22 -0.36 -18.70
CA TRP A 61 -22.73 0.67 -17.78
C TRP A 61 -24.06 1.27 -18.26
N ASP A 62 -24.20 1.48 -19.57
CA ASP A 62 -25.44 1.96 -20.18
C ASP A 62 -26.58 0.93 -20.14
N GLU A 63 -26.26 -0.36 -20.10
CA GLU A 63 -27.23 -1.46 -20.00
C GLU A 63 -27.75 -1.66 -18.58
N ASP A 64 -26.84 -1.72 -17.58
CA ASP A 64 -27.21 -1.87 -16.17
C ASP A 64 -26.09 -1.40 -15.22
N VAL A 65 -26.26 -0.17 -14.73
CA VAL A 65 -25.36 0.54 -13.81
C VAL A 65 -25.10 -0.25 -12.51
N GLU A 66 -26.07 -1.01 -12.02
CA GLU A 66 -25.97 -1.72 -10.73
C GLU A 66 -25.06 -2.98 -10.81
N VAL A 67 -24.76 -3.44 -12.03
CA VAL A 67 -23.95 -4.64 -12.29
C VAL A 67 -22.66 -4.35 -13.06
N ALA A 68 -22.53 -3.17 -13.66
CA ALA A 68 -21.42 -2.80 -14.54
C ALA A 68 -20.11 -2.46 -13.79
N SER A 69 -19.62 -3.38 -12.97
CA SER A 69 -18.33 -3.21 -12.30
C SER A 69 -17.17 -3.70 -13.20
N PHE A 70 -15.99 -3.09 -13.07
CA PHE A 70 -14.78 -3.59 -13.73
C PHE A 70 -14.54 -5.07 -13.39
N CYS A 71 -14.70 -5.41 -12.11
CA CYS A 71 -14.55 -6.78 -11.61
C CYS A 71 -15.59 -7.77 -12.15
N ARG A 72 -16.77 -7.28 -12.57
CA ARG A 72 -17.82 -8.10 -13.21
C ARG A 72 -17.72 -8.12 -14.74
N THR A 73 -16.80 -7.36 -15.32
CA THR A 73 -16.65 -7.21 -16.77
C THR A 73 -15.42 -7.94 -17.30
N PHE A 74 -14.29 -7.83 -16.61
CA PHE A 74 -13.00 -8.36 -17.06
C PHE A 74 -12.59 -9.63 -16.32
N GLY A 75 -11.62 -10.34 -16.89
CA GLY A 75 -11.07 -11.57 -16.35
C GLY A 75 -9.87 -11.36 -15.42
N PRO A 76 -9.38 -12.45 -14.80
CA PRO A 76 -8.32 -12.42 -13.79
C PRO A 76 -6.97 -11.89 -14.28
N GLU A 77 -6.73 -11.89 -15.59
CA GLU A 77 -5.52 -11.32 -16.20
C GLU A 77 -5.33 -9.82 -15.89
N LYS A 78 -6.41 -9.13 -15.50
CA LYS A 78 -6.36 -7.72 -15.10
C LYS A 78 -5.92 -7.49 -13.65
N ILE A 79 -5.97 -8.51 -12.78
CA ILE A 79 -5.63 -8.37 -11.36
C ILE A 79 -4.13 -8.04 -11.21
N VAL A 80 -3.27 -8.82 -11.86
CA VAL A 80 -1.81 -8.80 -11.65
C VAL A 80 -1.17 -7.42 -11.93
N PRO A 81 -1.45 -6.73 -13.05
CA PRO A 81 -0.90 -5.39 -13.31
C PRO A 81 -1.37 -4.31 -12.31
N LEU A 82 -2.45 -4.57 -11.58
CA LEU A 82 -3.02 -3.66 -10.58
C LEU A 82 -2.51 -3.95 -9.16
N MET A 83 -1.80 -5.07 -8.94
CA MET A 83 -1.41 -5.46 -7.59
C MET A 83 -0.30 -4.62 -6.98
N GLU A 84 0.72 -4.26 -7.75
CA GLU A 84 1.80 -3.42 -7.24
C GLU A 84 1.31 -2.04 -6.76
N PRO A 85 0.51 -1.29 -7.53
CA PRO A 85 -0.03 -0.01 -7.05
C PRO A 85 -1.08 -0.17 -5.95
N PHE A 86 -1.79 -1.30 -5.88
CA PHE A 86 -2.65 -1.62 -4.73
C PHE A 86 -1.82 -1.74 -3.44
N LEU A 87 -0.82 -2.61 -3.43
CA LEU A 87 0.03 -2.90 -2.26
C LEU A 87 1.00 -1.77 -1.91
N GLY A 88 1.24 -0.84 -2.84
CA GLY A 88 2.01 0.36 -2.61
C GLY A 88 1.11 1.53 -2.27
N ASP A 89 0.76 2.30 -3.29
CA ASP A 89 0.12 3.61 -3.16
C ASP A 89 -1.24 3.56 -2.44
N TYR A 90 -2.10 2.62 -2.84
CA TYR A 90 -3.48 2.61 -2.35
C TYR A 90 -3.57 2.19 -0.88
N VAL A 91 -3.01 1.03 -0.53
CA VAL A 91 -3.09 0.49 0.83
C VAL A 91 -2.37 1.40 1.83
N LEU A 92 -1.23 2.00 1.47
CA LEU A 92 -0.46 2.83 2.40
C LEU A 92 -1.01 4.25 2.59
N HIS A 93 -1.67 4.83 1.58
CA HIS A 93 -2.08 6.23 1.62
C HIS A 93 -3.59 6.46 1.66
N ARG A 94 -4.40 5.48 1.26
CA ARG A 94 -5.87 5.63 1.18
C ARG A 94 -6.63 4.72 2.12
N VAL A 95 -6.00 3.68 2.65
CA VAL A 95 -6.64 2.76 3.61
C VAL A 95 -6.15 3.10 5.01
N MET A 96 -7.07 3.61 5.86
CA MET A 96 -6.81 3.81 7.29
C MET A 96 -6.98 2.47 8.02
N ALA A 97 -6.02 1.56 7.84
CA ALA A 97 -6.02 0.22 8.42
C ALA A 97 -4.99 0.09 9.55
N ASP A 98 -5.27 -0.78 10.52
CA ASP A 98 -4.30 -1.17 11.54
C ASP A 98 -3.27 -2.19 11.01
N GLU A 99 -2.23 -2.45 11.81
CA GLU A 99 -1.13 -3.36 11.45
C GLU A 99 -1.63 -4.78 11.12
N GLU A 100 -2.63 -5.30 11.84
CA GLU A 100 -3.16 -6.63 11.59
C GLU A 100 -3.87 -6.72 10.24
N THR A 101 -4.72 -5.73 9.94
CA THR A 101 -5.42 -5.61 8.65
C THR A 101 -4.44 -5.49 7.49
N LEU A 102 -3.38 -4.70 7.66
CA LEU A 102 -2.32 -4.53 6.66
C LEU A 102 -1.52 -5.83 6.42
N ARG A 103 -1.17 -6.54 7.50
CA ARG A 103 -0.51 -7.84 7.43
C ARG A 103 -1.37 -8.87 6.69
N VAL A 104 -2.66 -8.95 7.02
CA VAL A 104 -3.60 -9.85 6.35
C VAL A 104 -3.75 -9.46 4.88
N THR A 105 -3.81 -8.16 4.56
CA THR A 105 -3.90 -7.68 3.17
C THR A 105 -2.70 -8.15 2.32
N GLY A 106 -1.48 -8.04 2.84
CA GLY A 106 -0.28 -8.58 2.19
C GLY A 106 -0.34 -10.10 2.01
N LEU A 107 -0.68 -10.83 3.10
CA LEU A 107 -0.78 -12.29 3.10
C LEU A 107 -1.78 -12.81 2.06
N VAL A 108 -2.99 -12.25 2.05
CA VAL A 108 -4.07 -12.67 1.14
C VAL A 108 -3.71 -12.32 -0.30
N SER A 109 -3.07 -11.17 -0.53
CA SER A 109 -2.60 -10.79 -1.87
C SER A 109 -1.54 -11.77 -2.39
N HIS A 110 -0.60 -12.19 -1.54
CA HIS A 110 0.40 -13.20 -1.92
C HIS A 110 -0.26 -14.56 -2.21
N ALA A 111 -1.20 -14.99 -1.37
CA ALA A 111 -1.95 -16.22 -1.58
C ALA A 111 -2.77 -16.19 -2.88
N LEU A 112 -3.44 -15.06 -3.18
CA LEU A 112 -4.20 -14.87 -4.41
C LEU A 112 -3.32 -14.99 -5.64
N VAL A 113 -2.18 -14.29 -5.67
CA VAL A 113 -1.25 -14.33 -6.83
C VAL A 113 -0.72 -15.74 -7.05
N ALA A 114 -0.39 -16.47 -5.98
CA ALA A 114 0.02 -17.87 -6.07
C ALA A 114 -1.12 -18.78 -6.56
N TRP A 115 -2.36 -18.54 -6.12
CA TRP A 115 -3.51 -19.32 -6.53
C TRP A 115 -3.87 -19.09 -8.02
N LEU A 116 -3.77 -17.84 -8.50
CA LEU A 116 -3.97 -17.48 -9.92
C LEU A 116 -2.97 -18.19 -10.86
N GLU A 117 -1.75 -18.42 -10.39
CA GLU A 117 -0.75 -19.23 -11.10
C GLU A 117 -1.14 -20.72 -11.10
N ARG A 118 -1.40 -21.27 -9.91
CA ARG A 118 -1.69 -22.70 -9.71
C ARG A 118 -2.92 -23.16 -10.49
N ASN A 119 -3.95 -22.34 -10.58
CA ASN A 119 -5.19 -22.67 -11.28
C ASN A 119 -5.14 -22.38 -12.79
N GLY A 120 -4.03 -21.82 -13.30
CA GLY A 120 -3.84 -21.49 -14.70
C GLY A 120 -4.58 -20.23 -15.19
N SER A 121 -5.09 -19.39 -14.29
CA SER A 121 -5.75 -18.12 -14.63
C SER A 121 -4.77 -17.08 -15.17
N VAL A 122 -3.53 -17.09 -14.67
CA VAL A 122 -2.45 -16.20 -15.13
C VAL A 122 -1.14 -17.00 -15.27
N PRO A 123 -0.38 -16.83 -16.36
CA PRO A 123 0.86 -17.57 -16.54
C PRO A 123 1.98 -17.12 -15.58
N ALA A 124 2.88 -18.06 -15.27
CA ALA A 124 3.95 -17.90 -14.28
C ALA A 124 4.86 -16.68 -14.51
N ASP A 125 5.17 -16.37 -15.77
CA ASP A 125 6.02 -15.24 -16.17
C ASP A 125 5.41 -13.89 -15.80
N ARG A 126 4.07 -13.80 -15.75
CA ARG A 126 3.37 -12.56 -15.37
C ARG A 126 3.21 -12.39 -13.87
N VAL A 127 3.16 -13.48 -13.10
CA VAL A 127 2.97 -13.39 -11.64
C VAL A 127 4.27 -13.25 -10.86
N ALA A 128 5.42 -13.65 -11.39
CA ALA A 128 6.67 -13.77 -10.63
C ALA A 128 7.06 -12.51 -9.84
N GLY A 129 7.15 -11.35 -10.51
CA GLY A 129 7.52 -10.08 -9.85
C GLY A 129 6.46 -9.58 -8.88
N VAL A 130 5.18 -9.77 -9.22
CA VAL A 130 4.06 -9.37 -8.35
C VAL A 130 3.98 -10.25 -7.10
N ARG A 131 4.32 -11.53 -7.22
CA ARG A 131 4.34 -12.46 -6.10
C ARG A 131 5.40 -12.08 -5.07
N GLU A 132 6.62 -11.77 -5.52
CA GLU A 132 7.70 -11.27 -4.64
C GLU A 132 7.27 -9.97 -3.95
N ARG A 133 6.65 -9.05 -4.69
CA ARG A 133 6.13 -7.80 -4.10
C ARG A 133 5.06 -8.06 -3.04
N ALA A 134 4.15 -8.99 -3.29
CA ALA A 134 3.07 -9.36 -2.35
C ALA A 134 3.60 -10.09 -1.11
N GLU A 135 4.61 -10.95 -1.29
CA GLU A 135 5.31 -11.59 -0.17
C GLU A 135 5.91 -10.53 0.76
N ARG A 136 6.70 -9.60 0.22
CA ARG A 136 7.28 -8.49 0.99
C ARG A 136 6.23 -7.62 1.68
N ALA A 137 5.08 -7.38 1.02
CA ALA A 137 4.00 -6.57 1.58
C ALA A 137 3.47 -7.11 2.92
N THR A 138 3.54 -8.43 3.14
CA THR A 138 3.09 -9.07 4.40
C THR A 138 3.82 -8.50 5.62
N ASP A 139 5.11 -8.19 5.47
CA ASP A 139 5.95 -7.66 6.54
C ASP A 139 6.15 -6.14 6.44
N GLU A 140 6.28 -5.61 5.22
CA GLU A 140 6.55 -4.19 4.99
C GLU A 140 5.37 -3.30 5.38
N LEU A 141 4.14 -3.69 5.05
CA LEU A 141 2.94 -2.88 5.32
C LEU A 141 2.71 -2.63 6.83
N PRO A 142 2.64 -3.66 7.70
CA PRO A 142 2.47 -3.43 9.13
C PRO A 142 3.64 -2.65 9.74
N ARG A 143 4.89 -2.92 9.31
CA ARG A 143 6.06 -2.16 9.78
C ARG A 143 6.02 -0.69 9.37
N SER A 144 5.48 -0.39 8.19
CA SER A 144 5.25 0.99 7.73
C SER A 144 4.28 1.72 8.63
N GLU A 145 3.20 1.06 9.03
CA GLU A 145 2.20 1.64 9.93
C GLU A 145 2.72 1.79 11.37
N GLU A 146 3.45 0.81 11.90
CA GLU A 146 4.10 0.90 13.21
C GLU A 146 5.08 2.09 13.25
N LEU A 147 5.93 2.21 12.21
CA LEU A 147 6.87 3.33 12.08
C LEU A 147 6.15 4.68 11.96
N ARG A 148 5.09 4.76 11.16
CA ARG A 148 4.26 5.98 11.05
C ARG A 148 3.70 6.40 12.40
N GLY A 149 3.14 5.46 13.17
CA GLY A 149 2.62 5.71 14.50
C GLY A 149 3.69 6.21 15.48
N LEU A 150 4.87 5.59 15.46
CA LEU A 150 5.99 6.00 16.30
C LEU A 150 6.52 7.39 15.95
N LEU A 151 6.68 7.71 14.67
CA LEU A 151 7.10 9.04 14.24
C LEU A 151 6.05 10.10 14.56
N ALA A 152 4.77 9.81 14.32
CA ALA A 152 3.67 10.70 14.67
C ALA A 152 3.61 10.98 16.19
N SER A 153 4.00 10.01 17.02
CA SER A 153 4.08 10.20 18.47
C SER A 153 5.14 11.22 18.92
N THR A 154 6.13 11.50 18.06
CA THR A 154 7.17 12.52 18.34
C THR A 154 6.71 13.94 18.06
N VAL A 155 5.60 14.11 17.33
CA VAL A 155 5.09 15.44 16.96
C VAL A 155 4.67 16.20 18.23
N PRO A 156 5.29 17.36 18.52
CA PRO A 156 4.99 18.12 19.73
C PRO A 156 3.52 18.55 19.81
N ARG A 157 2.87 18.28 20.94
CA ARG A 157 1.50 18.75 21.22
C ARG A 157 1.38 20.27 21.37
N ARG A 158 2.51 20.96 21.52
CA ARG A 158 2.63 22.42 21.66
C ARG A 158 3.77 22.87 20.76
N SER A 159 3.70 24.12 20.29
CA SER A 159 4.81 24.71 19.55
C SER A 159 6.12 24.56 20.32
N PRO A 160 7.20 24.09 19.67
CA PRO A 160 8.51 23.95 20.32
C PRO A 160 9.21 25.30 20.53
N GLY A 161 8.53 26.42 20.30
CA GLY A 161 9.09 27.77 20.36
C GLY A 161 9.61 28.23 19.00
N PRO A 162 10.42 29.31 18.95
CA PRO A 162 10.92 29.85 17.69
C PRO A 162 11.87 28.87 17.00
N ALA A 163 11.57 28.55 15.74
CA ALA A 163 12.44 27.75 14.89
C ALA A 163 13.63 28.59 14.41
N LEU A 164 14.82 28.01 14.48
CA LEU A 164 16.02 28.53 13.82
C LEU A 164 15.96 28.31 12.31
N GLU A 165 15.23 27.28 11.90
CA GLU A 165 15.04 26.87 10.52
C GLU A 165 13.79 25.99 10.41
N GLU A 166 13.05 26.10 9.31
CA GLU A 166 11.94 25.19 8.98
C GLU A 166 12.13 24.60 7.59
N VAL A 167 11.75 23.32 7.46
CA VAL A 167 11.74 22.57 6.21
C VAL A 167 10.34 21.97 6.07
N ASP A 168 9.51 22.57 5.23
CA ASP A 168 8.13 22.16 4.97
C ASP A 168 8.03 21.51 3.58
N LEU A 169 7.68 20.22 3.55
CA LEU A 169 7.66 19.38 2.34
C LEU A 169 6.27 18.72 2.17
N PRO A 170 5.18 19.50 2.05
CA PRO A 170 3.79 19.01 2.15
C PRO A 170 3.35 18.11 0.99
N HIS A 171 4.09 18.12 -0.12
CA HIS A 171 3.79 17.37 -1.34
C HIS A 171 4.89 16.38 -1.73
N GLU A 172 5.86 16.14 -0.84
CA GLU A 172 7.01 15.28 -1.13
C GLU A 172 6.94 13.96 -0.38
N ARG A 173 7.38 12.90 -1.07
CA ARG A 173 7.78 11.63 -0.48
C ARG A 173 9.25 11.74 -0.07
N THR A 174 9.50 12.12 1.18
CA THR A 174 10.85 12.47 1.63
C THR A 174 11.60 11.21 2.07
N PRO A 175 12.67 10.79 1.38
CA PRO A 175 13.40 9.58 1.73
C PRO A 175 14.18 9.70 3.04
N ILE A 176 14.13 8.65 3.85
CA ILE A 176 15.06 8.38 4.94
C ILE A 176 16.42 8.11 4.32
N SER A 177 17.38 8.98 4.57
CA SER A 177 18.72 8.91 3.96
C SER A 177 19.75 8.24 4.85
N ARG A 178 19.51 8.23 6.17
CA ARG A 178 20.38 7.61 7.16
C ARG A 178 19.59 7.19 8.39
N VAL A 179 20.02 6.11 9.01
CA VAL A 179 19.46 5.55 10.24
C VAL A 179 20.61 5.28 11.22
N GLU A 180 20.49 5.78 12.44
CA GLU A 180 21.33 5.46 13.59
C GLU A 180 20.42 5.15 14.80
N PRO A 181 20.91 4.50 15.87
CA PRO A 181 20.12 4.30 17.09
C PRO A 181 19.49 5.60 17.58
N GLY A 182 18.17 5.57 17.75
CA GLY A 182 17.33 6.72 18.13
C GLY A 182 17.33 7.93 17.19
N ARG A 183 17.85 7.82 15.95
CA ARG A 183 18.03 8.99 15.06
C ARG A 183 17.79 8.70 13.59
N LEU A 184 17.09 9.62 12.93
CA LEU A 184 16.84 9.58 11.48
C LEU A 184 17.34 10.84 10.78
N TRP A 185 17.71 10.68 9.51
CA TRP A 185 17.97 11.77 8.58
C TRP A 185 17.10 11.62 7.35
N PHE A 186 16.73 12.76 6.78
CA PHE A 186 15.88 12.85 5.62
C PHE A 186 16.62 13.58 4.51
N ARG A 187 16.49 13.12 3.27
CA ARG A 187 17.07 13.81 2.10
C ARG A 187 15.96 14.52 1.35
N THR A 188 16.04 15.84 1.27
CA THR A 188 15.11 16.65 0.48
C THR A 188 15.35 16.42 -1.01
N TRP A 189 14.38 16.80 -1.85
CA TRP A 189 14.51 16.69 -3.31
C TRP A 189 15.73 17.43 -3.89
N HIS A 190 16.20 18.49 -3.23
CA HIS A 190 17.43 19.21 -3.57
C HIS A 190 18.73 18.47 -3.20
N GLY A 191 18.63 17.25 -2.66
CA GLY A 191 19.76 16.44 -2.21
C GLY A 191 20.33 16.86 -0.85
N ARG A 192 19.70 17.81 -0.16
CA ARG A 192 20.13 18.24 1.17
C ARG A 192 19.70 17.20 2.21
N GLU A 193 20.63 16.80 3.06
CA GLU A 193 20.34 15.97 4.23
C GLU A 193 19.93 16.84 5.43
N VAL A 194 18.84 16.48 6.09
CA VAL A 194 18.25 17.15 7.24
C VAL A 194 18.16 16.19 8.42
N GLY A 195 18.70 16.58 9.57
CA GLY A 195 18.77 15.76 10.78
C GLY A 195 20.04 16.04 11.61
N PRO A 196 20.33 15.24 12.64
CA PRO A 196 19.49 14.14 13.15
C PRO A 196 18.17 14.65 13.69
N VAL A 197 17.10 13.90 13.44
CA VAL A 197 15.84 13.96 14.17
C VAL A 197 15.87 12.86 15.22
N GLU A 198 15.66 13.20 16.49
CA GLU A 198 15.55 12.21 17.56
C GLU A 198 14.20 11.50 17.49
N VAL A 199 14.23 10.16 17.55
CA VAL A 199 13.05 9.30 17.46
C VAL A 199 13.15 8.17 18.50
N PRO A 200 12.03 7.49 18.83
CA PRO A 200 12.09 6.28 19.65
C PRO A 200 13.04 5.25 19.04
N GLU A 201 13.77 4.48 19.86
CA GLU A 201 14.69 3.43 19.39
C GLU A 201 13.99 2.45 18.44
N ARG A 202 12.77 2.04 18.79
CA ARG A 202 11.94 1.18 17.96
C ARG A 202 11.67 1.78 16.56
N ALA A 203 11.51 3.09 16.46
CA ALA A 203 11.32 3.75 15.16
C ALA A 203 12.59 3.64 14.30
N ALA A 204 13.77 3.84 14.90
CA ALA A 204 15.04 3.67 14.22
C ALA A 204 15.29 2.21 13.79
N GLU A 205 14.90 1.23 14.62
CA GLU A 205 15.00 -0.20 14.28
C GLU A 205 14.13 -0.59 13.08
N LEU A 206 12.94 -0.01 12.97
CA LEU A 206 12.00 -0.29 11.89
C LEU A 206 12.38 0.41 10.58
N ALA A 207 12.92 1.62 10.69
CA ALA A 207 13.27 2.47 9.56
C ALA A 207 14.31 1.83 8.65
N GLN A 208 14.14 2.04 7.35
CA GLN A 208 15.08 1.59 6.33
C GLN A 208 15.44 2.76 5.42
N VAL A 209 16.72 2.83 5.04
CA VAL A 209 17.17 3.81 4.05
C VAL A 209 16.41 3.60 2.74
N GLY A 210 15.90 4.69 2.17
CA GLY A 210 15.10 4.68 0.95
C GLY A 210 13.60 4.61 1.19
N TRP A 211 13.12 4.25 2.38
CA TRP A 211 11.71 4.43 2.74
C TRP A 211 11.39 5.92 2.80
N THR A 212 10.16 6.29 2.48
CA THR A 212 9.75 7.70 2.37
C THR A 212 8.72 8.07 3.42
N VAL A 213 8.76 9.33 3.87
CA VAL A 213 7.74 9.95 4.70
C VAL A 213 7.02 11.03 3.90
N ASP A 214 5.70 10.97 3.83
CA ASP A 214 4.89 11.94 3.09
C ASP A 214 4.70 13.21 3.92
N GLY A 215 4.62 14.37 3.24
CA GLY A 215 4.15 15.61 3.85
C GLY A 215 4.97 16.04 5.08
N LEU A 216 6.29 15.81 5.03
CA LEU A 216 7.17 15.98 6.19
C LEU A 216 7.42 17.47 6.47
N HIS A 217 7.13 17.91 7.70
CA HIS A 217 7.45 19.24 8.18
C HIS A 217 8.40 19.13 9.38
N LEU A 218 9.58 19.73 9.26
CA LEU A 218 10.64 19.71 10.27
C LEU A 218 10.96 21.13 10.72
N ALA A 219 11.34 21.28 11.99
CA ALA A 219 11.92 22.51 12.51
C ALA A 219 13.23 22.24 13.26
N ARG A 220 14.21 23.11 13.06
CA ARG A 220 15.43 23.14 13.85
C ARG A 220 15.24 24.09 15.03
N THR A 221 15.33 23.56 16.23
CA THR A 221 15.29 24.32 17.48
C THR A 221 16.69 24.41 18.09
N PRO A 222 16.91 25.20 19.16
CA PRO A 222 18.14 25.12 19.94
C PRO A 222 18.43 23.72 20.49
N GLY A 223 17.40 22.88 20.68
CA GLY A 223 17.52 21.51 21.16
C GLY A 223 17.72 20.45 20.08
N GLY A 224 17.70 20.82 18.79
CA GLY A 224 17.82 19.90 17.67
C GLY A 224 16.64 19.94 16.71
N TRP A 225 16.63 19.01 15.74
CA TRP A 225 15.54 18.88 14.78
C TRP A 225 14.36 18.13 15.39
N VAL A 226 13.16 18.61 15.11
CA VAL A 226 11.91 17.99 15.54
C VAL A 226 10.94 17.87 14.36
N VAL A 227 10.11 16.83 14.38
CA VAL A 227 8.99 16.67 13.43
C VAL A 227 7.83 17.54 13.91
N LEU A 228 7.37 18.47 13.07
CA LEU A 228 6.18 19.28 13.30
C LEU A 228 4.92 18.70 12.67
N GLY A 229 5.08 17.94 11.59
CA GLY A 229 3.99 17.30 10.87
C GLY A 229 4.52 16.22 9.93
N MET A 230 3.67 15.24 9.65
CA MET A 230 3.93 14.17 8.69
C MET A 230 2.62 13.50 8.27
N GLY A 231 2.65 12.85 7.12
CA GLY A 231 1.59 11.98 6.61
C GLY A 231 1.93 10.50 6.81
N GLY A 232 1.98 9.75 5.71
CA GLY A 232 2.27 8.33 5.69
C GLY A 232 3.77 8.02 5.73
N VAL A 233 4.07 6.73 5.93
CA VAL A 233 5.38 6.15 5.68
C VAL A 233 5.18 5.08 4.61
N ALA A 234 6.10 5.00 3.65
CA ALA A 234 6.04 4.01 2.58
C ALA A 234 7.38 3.29 2.40
N PRO A 235 7.37 1.96 2.16
CA PRO A 235 8.55 1.22 1.76
C PRO A 235 9.14 1.72 0.44
N ALA A 236 10.44 1.49 0.26
CA ALA A 236 11.09 1.78 -1.00
C ALA A 236 10.43 0.99 -2.14
N THR A 237 9.99 1.67 -3.19
CA THR A 237 9.59 1.02 -4.44
C THR A 237 10.83 0.43 -5.11
N ALA A 238 10.74 -0.82 -5.56
CA ALA A 238 11.78 -1.37 -6.44
C ALA A 238 11.87 -0.46 -7.67
N THR A 239 13.08 0.02 -7.97
CA THR A 239 13.36 0.90 -9.10
C THR A 239 13.77 0.08 -10.32
#